data_AF-A0A7V4PAF2-F1
#
_entry.id   AF-A0A7V4PAF2-F1
#
_cell.length_a   1.000
_cell.length_b   1.000
_cell.length_c   1.000
_cell.angle_alpha   90.00
_cell.angle_beta   90.00
_cell.angle_gamma   90.00
#
_symmetry.space_group_name_H-M   'P 1'
#
loop_
_entity.id
_entity.type
_entity.pdbx_description
1 polymer ?
#
loop_
_entity_poly.entity_id
_entity_poly.type
_entity_poly.pdbx_seq_one_letter_code
_entity_poly.pdbx_strand_id
1 'polypeptide(L)'
;MILETIEVGGCRSYLLGCSDTHLATVIDPEISAVERYRGLASRHGLSIRFAIDTHTHADHFSAAREIARALDAQVVMSHLSVAPYVDLRLDDGDMLLVGNLRLRAMATPGHTADSTTYIVGDHAFTGDTLLIGGTGRTDLPTGDPDKLYDSLFGRLLMLDPATQIHPAHEYKGRAGSTIGEEIASNPRLQKTGRAEFVAMMRALDIKAPTHLTEALRVNMSGKKSVAQLLAEAGAGTPFMAMSELSARLAARQNDLVVLDVREKDAYDAGHLPGARHLPRGQLELRVNETFPDPTVRIVAICEFGKISTLAAATLRSLGFMHAVALDGGMKAWREAGLAVET
;
A
#
# COMPACT_ATOMS: atom_id res chain seq x y z
N MET A 1 -11.59 24.38 7.24
CA MET A 1 -11.15 22.99 6.99
C MET A 1 -10.31 22.99 5.72
N ILE A 2 -9.16 22.31 5.74
CA ILE A 2 -8.36 22.05 4.54
C ILE A 2 -8.74 20.65 4.05
N LEU A 3 -9.01 20.50 2.75
CA LEU A 3 -9.32 19.24 2.12
C LEU A 3 -8.52 19.13 0.81
N GLU A 4 -7.70 18.10 0.70
CA GLU A 4 -6.93 17.78 -0.50
C GLU A 4 -7.25 16.35 -0.94
N THR A 5 -7.50 16.17 -2.23
CA THR A 5 -7.74 14.85 -2.83
C THR A 5 -6.47 14.36 -3.50
N ILE A 6 -6.08 13.12 -3.20
CA ILE A 6 -4.93 12.45 -3.77
C ILE A 6 -5.43 11.27 -4.58
N GLU A 7 -5.15 11.27 -5.88
CA GLU A 7 -5.51 10.17 -6.78
C GLU A 7 -4.29 9.33 -7.11
N VAL A 8 -4.43 8.01 -7.03
CA VAL A 8 -3.45 7.00 -7.47
C VAL A 8 -4.19 5.95 -8.29
N GLY A 9 -4.07 6.03 -9.61
CA GLY A 9 -4.88 5.19 -10.49
C GLY A 9 -6.37 5.48 -10.29
N GLY A 10 -7.15 4.46 -9.92
CA GLY A 10 -8.57 4.61 -9.60
C GLY A 10 -8.85 4.92 -8.12
N CYS A 11 -7.85 4.84 -7.24
CA CYS A 11 -7.98 5.05 -5.80
C CYS A 11 -7.93 6.53 -5.47
N ARG A 12 -8.75 6.94 -4.50
CA ARG A 12 -8.84 8.30 -3.94
C ARG A 12 -8.61 8.26 -2.45
N SER A 13 -7.66 9.07 -2.02
CA SER A 13 -7.38 9.35 -0.63
C SER A 13 -7.62 10.82 -0.34
N TYR A 14 -7.87 11.15 0.92
CA TYR A 14 -8.20 12.52 1.32
C TYR A 14 -7.35 12.96 2.50
N LEU A 15 -6.65 14.09 2.37
CA LEU A 15 -6.01 14.76 3.50
C LEU A 15 -6.98 15.83 4.03
N LEU A 16 -7.38 15.68 5.28
CA LEU A 16 -8.26 16.59 6.01
C LEU A 16 -7.48 17.28 7.11
N GLY A 17 -7.44 18.61 7.10
CA GLY A 17 -6.69 19.43 8.05
C GLY A 17 -7.56 20.44 8.79
N CYS A 18 -7.34 20.57 10.09
CA CYS A 18 -7.83 21.69 10.88
C CYS A 18 -6.86 22.86 10.75
N SER A 19 -7.30 23.95 10.11
CA SER A 19 -6.50 25.17 9.92
C SER A 19 -6.05 25.81 11.23
N ASP A 20 -6.85 25.68 12.29
CA ASP A 20 -6.63 26.42 13.54
C ASP A 20 -5.66 25.70 14.48
N THR A 21 -5.67 24.36 14.46
CA THR A 21 -4.86 23.52 15.36
C THR A 21 -3.72 22.82 14.64
N HIS A 22 -3.67 22.93 13.31
CA HIS A 22 -2.71 22.25 12.45
C HIS A 22 -2.75 20.71 12.53
N LEU A 23 -3.78 20.11 13.13
CA LEU A 23 -3.95 18.66 13.15
C LEU A 23 -4.63 18.19 11.87
N ALA A 24 -4.21 17.02 11.38
CA ALA A 24 -4.76 16.43 10.18
C ALA A 24 -4.98 14.92 10.31
N THR A 25 -5.80 14.39 9.40
CA THR A 25 -5.98 12.97 9.14
C THR A 25 -5.86 12.70 7.65
N VAL A 26 -5.43 11.49 7.29
CA VAL A 26 -5.56 10.97 5.93
C VAL A 26 -6.62 9.87 5.92
N ILE A 27 -7.51 9.87 4.93
CA ILE A 27 -8.53 8.82 4.72
C ILE A 27 -8.18 8.02 3.48
N ASP A 28 -8.26 6.69 3.60
CA ASP A 28 -7.93 5.67 2.60
C ASP A 28 -6.56 5.89 1.92
N PRO A 29 -5.46 6.03 2.70
CA PRO A 29 -4.15 6.26 2.13
C PRO A 29 -3.64 5.05 1.33
N GLU A 30 -3.21 5.26 0.09
CA GLU A 30 -2.59 4.26 -0.76
C GLU A 30 -1.07 4.24 -0.57
N ILE A 31 -0.46 3.04 -0.51
CA ILE A 31 0.94 2.84 -0.09
C ILE A 31 1.96 3.58 -0.95
N SER A 32 1.74 3.75 -2.25
CA SER A 32 2.68 4.42 -3.15
C SER A 32 2.69 5.95 -3.00
N ALA A 33 1.69 6.51 -2.32
CA ALA A 33 1.52 7.96 -2.16
C ALA A 33 1.95 8.51 -0.78
N VAL A 34 2.63 7.72 0.07
CA VAL A 34 3.08 8.15 1.41
C VAL A 34 3.81 9.50 1.39
N GLU A 35 4.76 9.68 0.47
CA GLU A 35 5.51 10.93 0.34
C GLU A 35 4.65 12.10 -0.17
N ARG A 36 3.60 11.83 -0.96
CA ARG A 36 2.65 12.86 -1.40
C ARG A 36 1.83 13.36 -0.22
N TYR A 37 1.36 12.47 0.67
CA TYR A 37 0.65 12.88 1.89
C TYR A 37 1.54 13.73 2.79
N ARG A 38 2.79 13.31 3.02
CA ARG A 38 3.79 14.07 3.80
C ARG A 38 4.05 15.45 3.19
N GLY A 39 4.24 15.51 1.88
CA GLY A 39 4.50 16.75 1.17
C GLY A 39 3.32 17.73 1.24
N LEU A 40 2.10 17.24 1.08
CA LEU A 40 0.88 18.06 1.20
C LEU A 40 0.65 18.55 2.63
N ALA A 41 0.80 17.67 3.62
CA ALA A 41 0.71 18.07 5.03
C ALA A 41 1.75 19.15 5.37
N SER A 42 3.00 18.96 4.94
CA SER A 42 4.08 19.93 5.16
C SER A 42 3.79 21.28 4.49
N ARG A 43 3.27 21.27 3.24
CA ARG A 43 2.89 22.49 2.51
C ARG A 43 1.85 23.32 3.27
N HIS A 44 0.90 22.66 3.92
CA HIS A 44 -0.17 23.29 4.69
C HIS A 44 0.18 23.50 6.17
N GLY A 45 1.40 23.16 6.59
CA GLY A 45 1.83 23.23 8.00
C GLY A 45 1.03 22.29 8.91
N LEU A 46 0.57 21.15 8.40
CA LEU A 46 -0.26 20.17 9.11
C LEU A 46 0.57 19.02 9.70
N SER A 47 0.14 18.52 10.84
CA SER A 47 0.62 17.30 11.48
C SER A 47 -0.43 16.20 11.36
N ILE A 48 -0.14 15.16 10.58
CA ILE A 48 -1.04 13.99 10.43
C ILE A 48 -1.01 13.20 11.74
N ARG A 49 -2.15 13.11 12.43
CA ARG A 49 -2.32 12.38 13.70
C ARG A 49 -3.11 11.09 13.55
N PHE A 50 -3.88 10.96 12.48
CA PHE A 50 -4.70 9.80 12.21
C PHE A 50 -4.54 9.36 10.76
N ALA A 51 -4.55 8.05 10.55
CA ALA A 51 -4.71 7.44 9.23
C ALA A 51 -5.93 6.52 9.31
N ILE A 52 -6.97 6.88 8.56
CA ILE A 52 -8.27 6.24 8.59
C ILE A 52 -8.40 5.36 7.35
N ASP A 53 -8.77 4.11 7.51
CA ASP A 53 -9.31 3.31 6.42
C ASP A 53 -10.84 3.18 6.60
N THR A 54 -11.60 3.48 5.55
CA THR A 54 -13.06 3.35 5.52
C THR A 54 -13.50 1.89 5.58
N HIS A 55 -12.66 0.98 5.08
CA HIS A 55 -12.90 -0.46 5.07
C HIS A 55 -11.59 -1.21 4.87
N THR A 56 -11.63 -2.54 5.03
CA THR A 56 -10.50 -3.38 4.64
C THR A 56 -10.40 -3.45 3.12
N HIS A 57 -9.48 -2.67 2.54
CA HIS A 57 -9.26 -2.58 1.08
C HIS A 57 -8.82 -3.91 0.47
N ALA A 58 -9.37 -4.21 -0.71
CA ALA A 58 -9.21 -5.50 -1.38
C ALA A 58 -8.44 -5.41 -2.70
N ASP A 59 -8.14 -4.21 -3.18
CA ASP A 59 -7.60 -3.94 -4.51
C ASP A 59 -6.25 -3.19 -4.47
N HIS A 60 -5.95 -2.52 -3.35
CA HIS A 60 -4.68 -1.85 -3.08
C HIS A 60 -4.17 -2.13 -1.66
N PHE A 61 -2.91 -1.74 -1.41
CA PHE A 61 -2.30 -1.83 -0.09
C PHE A 61 -2.50 -0.51 0.65
N SER A 62 -3.08 -0.55 1.84
CA SER A 62 -3.23 0.64 2.67
C SER A 62 -1.89 1.10 3.23
N ALA A 63 -1.68 2.42 3.19
CA ALA A 63 -0.55 3.09 3.83
C ALA A 63 -0.81 3.45 5.29
N ALA A 64 -1.98 3.15 5.86
CA ALA A 64 -2.35 3.65 7.18
C ALA A 64 -1.32 3.27 8.26
N ARG A 65 -0.84 2.02 8.22
CA ARG A 65 0.22 1.54 9.12
C ARG A 65 1.57 2.19 8.86
N GLU A 66 1.92 2.45 7.60
CA GLU A 66 3.19 3.10 7.27
C GLU A 66 3.20 4.55 7.75
N ILE A 67 2.09 5.26 7.51
CA ILE A 67 1.86 6.62 8.03
C ILE A 67 1.94 6.61 9.56
N ALA A 68 1.22 5.71 10.23
CA ALA A 68 1.24 5.57 11.69
C ALA A 68 2.66 5.42 12.24
N ARG A 69 3.43 4.47 11.71
CA ARG A 69 4.81 4.23 12.13
C ARG A 69 5.74 5.41 11.88
N ALA A 70 5.57 6.06 10.73
CA ALA A 70 6.54 7.03 10.27
C ALA A 70 6.21 8.46 10.76
N LEU A 71 4.99 8.71 11.25
CA LEU A 71 4.52 10.02 11.75
C LEU A 71 4.00 10.00 13.20
N ASP A 72 4.10 8.88 13.91
CA ASP A 72 3.51 8.72 15.26
C ASP A 72 2.00 9.04 15.26
N ALA A 73 1.33 8.60 14.19
CA ALA A 73 -0.11 8.71 13.99
C ALA A 73 -0.81 7.42 14.43
N GLN A 74 -2.12 7.51 14.68
CA GLN A 74 -2.94 6.35 15.03
C GLN A 74 -3.70 5.82 13.82
N VAL A 75 -3.73 4.52 13.63
CA VAL A 75 -4.59 3.86 12.64
C VAL A 75 -6.01 3.77 13.19
N VAL A 76 -6.98 4.21 12.40
CA VAL A 76 -8.40 4.23 12.76
C VAL A 76 -9.21 3.43 11.75
N MET A 77 -10.04 2.50 12.23
CA MET A 77 -10.98 1.74 11.41
C MET A 77 -12.25 1.43 12.22
N SER A 78 -13.23 0.82 11.56
CA SER A 78 -14.39 0.20 12.23
C SER A 78 -13.97 -0.78 13.33
N HIS A 79 -14.80 -0.93 14.36
CA HIS A 79 -14.64 -2.00 15.34
C HIS A 79 -14.65 -3.40 14.72
N LEU A 80 -15.26 -3.58 13.55
CA LEU A 80 -15.32 -4.88 12.86
C LEU A 80 -14.03 -5.24 12.12
N SER A 81 -13.12 -4.29 11.91
CA SER A 81 -11.84 -4.57 11.27
C SER A 81 -11.07 -5.59 12.11
N VAL A 82 -10.57 -6.65 11.49
CA VAL A 82 -9.77 -7.67 12.19
C VAL A 82 -8.28 -7.32 12.23
N ALA A 83 -7.89 -6.20 11.63
CA ALA A 83 -6.49 -5.81 11.51
C ALA A 83 -5.88 -5.53 12.89
N PRO A 84 -4.82 -6.27 13.31
CA PRO A 84 -4.30 -6.18 14.68
C PRO A 84 -3.53 -4.89 14.96
N TYR A 85 -3.26 -4.09 13.93
CA TYR A 85 -2.50 -2.83 14.02
C TYR A 85 -3.41 -1.59 14.09
N VAL A 86 -4.73 -1.78 14.16
CA VAL A 86 -5.68 -0.67 14.34
C VAL A 86 -5.61 -0.20 15.79
N ASP A 87 -5.24 1.06 16.00
CA ASP A 87 -5.09 1.67 17.32
C ASP A 87 -6.43 2.14 17.89
N LEU A 88 -7.28 2.71 17.03
CA LEU A 88 -8.61 3.21 17.40
C LEU A 88 -9.69 2.52 16.57
N ARG A 89 -10.67 1.97 17.26
CA ARG A 89 -11.82 1.28 16.70
C ARG A 89 -13.06 2.10 16.95
N LEU A 90 -13.79 2.41 15.89
CA LEU A 90 -14.98 3.26 15.96
C LEU A 90 -16.24 2.43 15.71
N ASP A 91 -17.23 2.70 16.55
CA ASP A 91 -18.62 2.24 16.43
C ASP A 91 -19.46 3.23 15.60
N ASP A 92 -20.67 2.81 15.25
CA ASP A 92 -21.66 3.71 14.63
C ASP A 92 -21.97 4.88 15.56
N GLY A 93 -21.86 6.11 15.05
CA GLY A 93 -22.14 7.34 15.77
C GLY A 93 -20.96 7.91 16.57
N ASP A 94 -19.84 7.18 16.67
CA ASP A 94 -18.65 7.68 17.34
C ASP A 94 -18.08 8.93 16.68
N MET A 95 -17.40 9.75 17.48
CA MET A 95 -16.81 11.01 17.05
C MET A 95 -15.28 10.96 17.20
N LEU A 96 -14.57 11.07 16.08
CA LEU A 96 -13.14 11.31 16.05
C LEU A 96 -12.87 12.82 15.93
N LEU A 97 -12.04 13.34 16.85
CA LEU A 97 -11.64 14.75 16.84
C LEU A 97 -10.29 14.93 16.15
N VAL A 98 -10.25 15.73 15.10
CA VAL A 98 -9.03 16.15 14.41
C VAL A 98 -8.90 17.66 14.57
N GLY A 99 -8.33 18.07 15.70
CA GLY A 99 -8.40 19.47 16.12
C GLY A 99 -9.85 19.88 16.41
N ASN A 100 -10.31 20.92 15.72
CA ASN A 100 -11.70 21.39 15.80
C ASN A 100 -12.64 20.60 14.85
N LEU A 101 -12.11 19.77 13.95
CA LEU A 101 -12.93 18.96 13.06
C LEU A 101 -13.52 17.78 13.81
N ARG A 102 -14.82 17.55 13.59
CA ARG A 102 -15.60 16.50 14.25
C ARG A 102 -16.04 15.48 13.20
N LEU A 103 -15.28 14.41 13.07
CA LEU A 103 -15.57 13.34 12.12
C LEU A 103 -16.48 12.32 12.80
N ARG A 104 -17.73 12.21 12.36
CA ARG A 104 -18.68 11.20 12.84
C ARG A 104 -18.54 9.93 12.02
N ALA A 105 -18.27 8.81 12.67
CA ALA A 105 -18.35 7.50 12.05
C ALA A 105 -19.83 7.10 11.84
N MET A 106 -20.16 6.61 10.66
CA MET A 106 -21.45 6.02 10.32
C MET A 106 -21.19 4.64 9.74
N ALA A 107 -21.66 3.59 10.41
CA ALA A 107 -21.51 2.23 9.89
C ALA A 107 -22.34 2.09 8.61
N THR A 108 -21.67 1.71 7.52
CA THR A 108 -22.25 1.58 6.18
C THR A 108 -21.86 0.26 5.52
N PRO A 109 -22.11 -0.89 6.19
CA PRO A 109 -21.75 -2.21 5.68
C PRO A 109 -22.42 -2.49 4.34
N GLY A 110 -21.77 -3.31 3.52
CA GLY A 110 -22.33 -3.78 2.26
C GLY A 110 -21.25 -4.11 1.24
N HIS A 111 -20.35 -3.16 0.98
CA HIS A 111 -19.14 -3.48 0.20
C HIS A 111 -18.26 -4.47 0.96
N THR A 112 -18.04 -4.18 2.23
CA THR A 112 -17.48 -5.08 3.24
C THR A 112 -18.30 -4.98 4.52
N ALA A 113 -18.10 -5.89 5.46
CA ALA A 113 -18.73 -5.79 6.77
C ALA A 113 -18.22 -4.60 7.61
N ASP A 114 -16.96 -4.18 7.43
CA ASP A 114 -16.33 -3.11 8.19
C ASP A 114 -16.41 -1.73 7.52
N SER A 115 -17.11 -1.62 6.37
CA SER A 115 -17.35 -0.36 5.67
C SER A 115 -17.99 0.71 6.56
N THR A 116 -17.32 1.85 6.66
CA THR A 116 -17.70 3.00 7.49
C THR A 116 -17.56 4.28 6.69
N THR A 117 -18.63 5.09 6.67
CA THR A 117 -18.61 6.45 6.14
C THR A 117 -18.22 7.42 7.24
N TYR A 118 -17.36 8.39 6.95
CA TYR A 118 -17.01 9.46 7.88
C TYR A 118 -17.64 10.79 7.45
N ILE A 119 -18.33 11.46 8.36
CA ILE A 119 -19.04 12.71 8.07
C ILE A 119 -18.41 13.85 8.84
N VAL A 120 -18.08 14.95 8.17
CA VAL A 120 -17.56 16.18 8.78
C VAL A 120 -18.10 17.40 8.05
N GLY A 121 -18.83 18.25 8.78
CA GLY A 121 -19.55 19.36 8.15
C GLY A 121 -20.56 18.86 7.11
N ASP A 122 -20.46 19.40 5.90
CA ASP A 122 -21.22 19.06 4.69
C ASP A 122 -20.51 18.03 3.79
N HIS A 123 -19.51 17.32 4.30
CA HIS A 123 -18.75 16.30 3.57
C HIS A 123 -18.98 14.89 4.15
N ALA A 124 -19.16 13.91 3.27
CA ALA A 124 -19.22 12.49 3.59
C ALA A 124 -18.16 11.70 2.80
N PHE A 125 -17.24 11.06 3.53
CA PHE A 125 -16.22 10.16 2.98
C PHE A 125 -16.80 8.75 2.93
N THR A 126 -17.36 8.39 1.79
CA THR A 126 -18.26 7.24 1.63
C THR A 126 -17.55 5.92 1.40
N GLY A 127 -16.22 5.93 1.36
CA GLY A 127 -15.42 4.76 1.02
C GLY A 127 -15.91 4.13 -0.28
N ASP A 128 -16.09 2.82 -0.26
CA ASP A 128 -16.71 2.08 -1.35
C ASP A 128 -18.19 1.76 -1.12
N THR A 129 -18.88 2.35 -0.12
CA THR A 129 -20.33 2.13 0.00
C THR A 129 -21.07 2.83 -1.14
N LEU A 130 -20.83 4.14 -1.32
CA LEU A 130 -21.42 4.96 -2.38
C LEU A 130 -20.30 5.55 -3.24
N LEU A 131 -20.40 5.37 -4.56
CA LEU A 131 -19.47 5.90 -5.56
C LEU A 131 -20.19 6.91 -6.46
N ILE A 132 -19.45 7.73 -7.19
CA ILE A 132 -20.07 8.69 -8.13
C ILE A 132 -20.72 7.92 -9.29
N GLY A 133 -22.04 7.99 -9.41
CA GLY A 133 -22.83 7.24 -10.40
C GLY A 133 -22.71 5.71 -10.27
N GLY A 134 -22.40 5.20 -9.08
CA GLY A 134 -22.31 3.77 -8.78
C GLY A 134 -22.36 3.46 -7.28
N THR A 135 -22.02 2.23 -6.92
CA THR A 135 -21.89 1.77 -5.53
C THR A 135 -20.73 0.80 -5.43
N GLY A 136 -20.32 0.41 -4.23
CA GLY A 136 -19.41 -0.71 -4.06
C GLY A 136 -19.99 -2.00 -4.61
N ARG A 137 -19.10 -2.89 -5.05
CA ARG A 137 -19.44 -4.29 -5.33
C ARG A 137 -19.69 -5.03 -4.02
N THR A 138 -20.44 -6.13 -4.05
CA THR A 138 -20.87 -6.87 -2.84
C THR A 138 -20.57 -8.36 -2.91
N ASP A 139 -19.75 -8.77 -3.87
CA ASP A 139 -19.41 -10.17 -4.19
C ASP A 139 -18.03 -10.59 -3.68
N LEU A 140 -17.29 -9.66 -3.04
CA LEU A 140 -16.04 -9.94 -2.35
C LEU A 140 -16.29 -10.42 -0.91
N PRO A 141 -15.28 -10.98 -0.21
CA PRO A 141 -15.45 -11.47 1.15
C PRO A 141 -16.10 -10.44 2.08
N THR A 142 -17.10 -10.88 2.86
CA THR A 142 -17.95 -10.06 3.75
C THR A 142 -18.89 -9.05 3.06
N GLY A 143 -18.87 -8.99 1.72
CA GLY A 143 -19.82 -8.20 0.96
C GLY A 143 -21.24 -8.76 1.06
N ASP A 144 -22.22 -7.85 1.17
CA ASP A 144 -23.63 -8.19 1.33
C ASP A 144 -24.52 -7.11 0.68
N PRO A 145 -25.24 -7.42 -0.42
CA PRO A 145 -26.11 -6.46 -1.09
C PRO A 145 -27.34 -6.06 -0.29
N ASP A 146 -27.83 -6.90 0.62
CA ASP A 146 -28.94 -6.55 1.51
C ASP A 146 -28.49 -5.52 2.54
N LYS A 147 -27.28 -5.67 3.10
CA LYS A 147 -26.65 -4.65 3.96
C LYS A 147 -26.33 -3.37 3.22
N LEU A 148 -25.83 -3.48 1.98
CA LEU A 148 -25.56 -2.30 1.15
C LEU A 148 -26.84 -1.49 0.93
N TYR A 149 -27.96 -2.17 0.65
CA TYR A 149 -29.26 -1.51 0.51
C TYR A 149 -29.65 -0.76 1.79
N ASP A 150 -29.52 -1.38 2.96
CA ASP A 150 -29.81 -0.73 4.25
C ASP A 150 -28.96 0.53 4.47
N SER A 151 -27.66 0.42 4.19
CA SER A 151 -26.69 1.51 4.33
C SER A 151 -26.97 2.67 3.38
N LEU A 152 -27.39 2.38 2.14
CA LEU A 152 -27.72 3.42 1.16
C LEU A 152 -29.07 4.06 1.49
N PHE A 153 -30.15 3.30 1.38
CA PHE A 153 -31.52 3.83 1.41
C PHE A 153 -32.02 4.18 2.82
N GLY A 154 -31.49 3.53 3.85
CA GLY A 154 -31.88 3.77 5.24
C GLY A 154 -31.00 4.77 5.98
N ARG A 155 -29.83 5.14 5.42
CA ARG A 155 -28.82 5.95 6.11
C ARG A 155 -28.23 7.03 5.21
N LEU A 156 -27.36 6.69 4.26
CA LEU A 156 -26.60 7.66 3.47
C LEU A 156 -27.49 8.61 2.67
N LEU A 157 -28.53 8.08 2.00
CA LEU A 157 -29.44 8.88 1.18
C LEU A 157 -30.42 9.71 2.03
N MET A 158 -30.41 9.55 3.36
CA MET A 158 -31.16 10.38 4.30
C MET A 158 -30.37 11.61 4.77
N LEU A 159 -29.10 11.74 4.38
CA LEU A 159 -28.31 12.94 4.62
C LEU A 159 -28.85 14.13 3.81
N ASP A 160 -28.41 15.34 4.16
CA ASP A 160 -28.78 16.55 3.42
C ASP A 160 -28.38 16.37 1.94
N PRO A 161 -29.29 16.63 0.97
CA PRO A 161 -28.99 16.52 -0.45
C PRO A 161 -27.77 17.33 -0.91
N ALA A 162 -27.43 18.43 -0.22
CA ALA A 162 -26.26 19.24 -0.51
C ALA A 162 -24.93 18.63 -0.01
N THR A 163 -24.98 17.56 0.80
CA THR A 163 -23.80 16.88 1.32
C THR A 163 -22.93 16.38 0.18
N GLN A 164 -21.67 16.80 0.15
CA GLN A 164 -20.68 16.35 -0.83
C GLN A 164 -20.20 14.94 -0.50
N ILE A 165 -20.11 14.08 -1.51
CA ILE A 165 -19.60 12.72 -1.35
C ILE A 165 -18.16 12.59 -1.85
N HIS A 166 -17.37 11.82 -1.09
CA HIS A 166 -15.94 11.61 -1.30
C HIS A 166 -15.67 10.08 -1.26
N PRO A 167 -15.79 9.36 -2.38
CA PRO A 167 -15.61 7.92 -2.43
C PRO A 167 -14.14 7.50 -2.38
N ALA A 168 -13.84 6.26 -2.00
CA ALA A 168 -12.48 5.71 -2.05
C ALA A 168 -12.02 5.41 -3.49
N HIS A 169 -12.93 5.32 -4.46
CA HIS A 169 -12.61 5.08 -5.86
C HIS A 169 -13.38 5.96 -6.85
N GLU A 170 -12.72 6.34 -7.93
CA GLU A 170 -13.31 6.98 -9.11
C GLU A 170 -12.58 6.55 -10.38
N TYR A 171 -13.33 6.00 -11.33
CA TYR A 171 -12.75 5.37 -12.53
C TYR A 171 -12.99 6.18 -13.82
N LYS A 172 -13.81 7.22 -13.78
CA LYS A 172 -14.25 8.01 -14.94
C LYS A 172 -13.81 9.47 -14.87
N GLY A 173 -12.91 9.81 -13.95
CA GLY A 173 -12.30 11.14 -13.83
C GLY A 173 -13.28 12.24 -13.40
N ARG A 174 -14.36 11.90 -12.69
CA ARG A 174 -15.36 12.88 -12.24
C ARG A 174 -14.88 13.64 -11.02
N ALA A 175 -15.04 14.97 -11.03
CA ALA A 175 -14.47 15.84 -9.99
C ALA A 175 -15.16 15.74 -8.61
N GLY A 176 -16.44 15.38 -8.55
CA GLY A 176 -17.21 15.28 -7.31
C GLY A 176 -18.68 14.99 -7.57
N SER A 177 -19.45 14.78 -6.50
CA SER A 177 -20.92 14.62 -6.53
C SER A 177 -21.50 14.94 -5.16
N THR A 178 -22.82 15.00 -5.06
CA THR A 178 -23.59 15.22 -3.83
C THR A 178 -24.62 14.12 -3.62
N ILE A 179 -25.15 14.00 -2.40
CA ILE A 179 -26.22 13.05 -2.10
C ILE A 179 -27.43 13.28 -3.03
N GLY A 180 -27.82 14.53 -3.26
CA GLY A 180 -28.94 14.88 -4.15
C GLY A 180 -28.70 14.48 -5.61
N GLU A 181 -27.50 14.71 -6.12
CA GLU A 181 -27.12 14.30 -7.49
C GLU A 181 -27.12 12.78 -7.66
N GLU A 182 -26.61 12.03 -6.66
CA GLU A 182 -26.61 10.57 -6.69
C GLU A 182 -28.04 10.02 -6.62
N ILE A 183 -28.91 10.56 -5.77
CA ILE A 183 -30.33 10.18 -5.73
C ILE A 183 -30.98 10.40 -7.11
N ALA A 184 -30.71 11.53 -7.74
CA ALA A 184 -31.33 11.90 -9.02
C ALA A 184 -30.81 11.10 -10.22
N SER A 185 -29.52 10.72 -10.23
CA SER A 185 -28.85 10.28 -11.46
C SER A 185 -28.10 8.95 -11.36
N ASN A 186 -27.82 8.43 -10.17
CA ASN A 186 -27.08 7.18 -10.01
C ASN A 186 -27.94 5.99 -10.50
N PRO A 187 -27.52 5.26 -11.55
CA PRO A 187 -28.33 4.20 -12.13
C PRO A 187 -28.66 3.06 -11.18
N ARG A 188 -27.79 2.81 -10.18
CA ARG A 188 -28.03 1.76 -9.17
C ARG A 188 -29.04 2.20 -8.13
N LEU A 189 -29.08 3.50 -7.80
CA LEU A 189 -30.03 4.04 -6.83
C LEU A 189 -31.45 4.21 -7.40
N GLN A 190 -31.61 4.16 -8.73
CA GLN A 190 -32.94 4.13 -9.36
C GLN A 190 -33.69 2.81 -9.09
N LYS A 191 -33.01 1.78 -8.60
CA LYS A 191 -33.62 0.52 -8.13
C LYS A 191 -34.04 0.67 -6.68
N THR A 192 -35.13 1.38 -6.45
CA THR A 192 -35.60 1.73 -5.11
C THR A 192 -36.24 0.56 -4.36
N GLY A 193 -36.57 -0.55 -5.04
CA GLY A 193 -37.06 -1.76 -4.40
C GLY A 193 -35.91 -2.69 -3.99
N ARG A 194 -35.87 -3.11 -2.71
CA ARG A 194 -34.83 -4.01 -2.16
C ARG A 194 -34.55 -5.22 -3.05
N ALA A 195 -35.60 -5.97 -3.42
CA ALA A 195 -35.44 -7.19 -4.20
C ALA A 195 -34.78 -6.92 -5.57
N GLU A 196 -35.14 -5.81 -6.21
CA GLU A 196 -34.61 -5.40 -7.52
C GLU A 196 -33.14 -4.96 -7.40
N PHE A 197 -32.82 -4.17 -6.37
CA PHE A 197 -31.44 -3.75 -6.09
C PHE A 197 -30.54 -4.94 -5.80
N VAL A 198 -30.97 -5.85 -4.90
CA VAL A 198 -30.20 -7.05 -4.53
C VAL A 198 -29.99 -7.96 -5.73
N ALA A 199 -31.03 -8.16 -6.56
CA ALA A 199 -30.91 -8.93 -7.78
C ALA A 199 -29.92 -8.30 -8.77
N MET A 200 -29.97 -6.98 -8.97
CA MET A 200 -28.99 -6.25 -9.78
C MET A 200 -27.56 -6.47 -9.26
N MET A 201 -27.33 -6.25 -7.96
CA MET A 201 -25.99 -6.35 -7.36
C MET A 201 -25.40 -7.76 -7.49
N ARG A 202 -26.22 -8.80 -7.32
CA ARG A 202 -25.80 -10.20 -7.52
C ARG A 202 -25.54 -10.57 -8.98
N ALA A 203 -26.14 -9.85 -9.93
CA ALA A 203 -25.97 -10.08 -11.36
C ALA A 203 -24.78 -9.30 -11.95
N LEU A 204 -24.07 -8.49 -11.17
CA LEU A 204 -22.89 -7.77 -11.62
C LEU A 204 -21.74 -8.74 -11.92
N ASP A 205 -21.33 -8.82 -13.18
CA ASP A 205 -20.15 -9.58 -13.61
C ASP A 205 -18.93 -8.66 -13.65
N ILE A 206 -18.30 -8.46 -12.49
CA ILE A 206 -17.14 -7.59 -12.35
C ILE A 206 -15.91 -8.46 -12.06
N LYS A 207 -14.91 -8.37 -12.92
CA LYS A 207 -13.63 -9.07 -12.70
C LYS A 207 -13.05 -8.75 -11.33
N ALA A 208 -12.60 -9.78 -10.61
CA ALA A 208 -11.92 -9.59 -9.34
C ALA A 208 -10.60 -8.79 -9.53
N PRO A 209 -10.18 -7.98 -8.54
CA PRO A 209 -8.90 -7.27 -8.58
C PRO A 209 -7.72 -8.24 -8.73
N THR A 210 -6.68 -7.85 -9.48
CA THR A 210 -5.51 -8.70 -9.79
C THR A 210 -4.77 -9.18 -8.54
N HIS A 211 -4.68 -8.34 -7.50
CA HIS A 211 -3.96 -8.64 -6.25
C HIS A 211 -4.87 -8.93 -5.06
N LEU A 212 -6.13 -9.32 -5.29
CA LEU A 212 -7.15 -9.47 -4.25
C LEU A 212 -6.70 -10.23 -3.00
N THR A 213 -6.23 -11.47 -3.18
CA THR A 213 -5.81 -12.32 -2.06
C THR A 213 -4.60 -11.75 -1.33
N GLU A 214 -3.67 -11.11 -2.04
CA GLU A 214 -2.48 -10.51 -1.44
C GLU A 214 -2.83 -9.25 -0.66
N ALA A 215 -3.63 -8.35 -1.24
CA ALA A 215 -4.09 -7.11 -0.61
C ALA A 215 -4.86 -7.41 0.68
N LEU A 216 -5.88 -8.28 0.62
CA LEU A 216 -6.64 -8.70 1.81
C LEU A 216 -5.73 -9.32 2.87
N ARG A 217 -4.84 -10.24 2.49
CA ARG A 217 -3.89 -10.84 3.45
C ARG A 217 -3.04 -9.77 4.12
N VAL A 218 -2.51 -8.80 3.39
CA VAL A 218 -1.63 -7.74 3.93
C VAL A 218 -2.40 -6.79 4.83
N ASN A 219 -3.53 -6.27 4.36
CA ASN A 219 -4.36 -5.31 5.09
C ASN A 219 -5.02 -5.95 6.33
N MET A 220 -5.39 -7.24 6.30
CA MET A 220 -5.96 -7.90 7.49
C MET A 220 -4.90 -8.33 8.51
N SER A 221 -3.71 -8.75 8.07
CA SER A 221 -2.71 -9.31 8.99
C SER A 221 -1.68 -8.29 9.47
N GLY A 222 -1.58 -7.14 8.80
CA GLY A 222 -0.47 -6.21 8.99
C GLY A 222 0.86 -6.89 8.70
N LYS A 223 0.93 -7.72 7.65
CA LYS A 223 2.21 -8.25 7.14
C LYS A 223 2.69 -7.38 5.98
N LYS A 224 3.55 -7.92 5.11
CA LYS A 224 4.15 -7.18 4.00
C LYS A 224 3.78 -7.87 2.69
N SER A 225 3.55 -7.09 1.65
CA SER A 225 3.56 -7.57 0.27
C SER A 225 4.99 -7.89 -0.18
N VAL A 226 5.12 -8.58 -1.32
CA VAL A 226 6.45 -8.82 -1.91
C VAL A 226 7.14 -7.50 -2.26
N ALA A 227 6.38 -6.53 -2.79
CA ALA A 227 6.90 -5.21 -3.13
C ALA A 227 7.41 -4.46 -1.89
N GLN A 228 6.66 -4.48 -0.79
CA GLN A 228 7.09 -3.86 0.48
C GLN A 228 8.36 -4.52 1.03
N LEU A 229 8.44 -5.86 0.99
CA LEU A 229 9.63 -6.58 1.44
C LEU A 229 10.89 -6.18 0.65
N LEU A 230 10.77 -6.04 -0.67
CA LEU A 230 11.86 -5.59 -1.53
C LEU A 230 12.22 -4.11 -1.30
N ALA A 231 11.23 -3.24 -1.15
CA ALA A 231 11.43 -1.82 -0.92
C ALA A 231 12.18 -1.55 0.38
N GLU A 232 11.77 -2.20 1.48
CA GLU A 232 12.46 -2.09 2.77
C GLU A 232 13.89 -2.64 2.71
N ALA A 233 14.09 -3.78 2.04
CA ALA A 233 15.43 -4.33 1.84
C ALA A 233 16.32 -3.36 1.04
N GLY A 234 15.77 -2.72 0.00
CA GLY A 234 16.46 -1.71 -0.79
C GLY A 234 16.82 -0.46 0.03
N ALA A 235 15.90 0.04 0.86
CA ALA A 235 16.17 1.21 1.70
C ALA A 235 17.29 0.97 2.73
N GLY A 236 17.41 -0.26 3.24
CA GLY A 236 18.47 -0.65 4.18
C GLY A 236 19.78 -1.12 3.55
N THR A 237 19.86 -1.20 2.22
CA THR A 237 20.98 -1.82 1.49
C THR A 237 21.61 -0.83 0.53
N PRO A 238 22.92 -0.52 0.67
CA PRO A 238 23.62 0.28 -0.33
C PRO A 238 23.75 -0.49 -1.65
N PHE A 239 23.75 0.26 -2.76
CA PHE A 239 23.94 -0.29 -4.10
C PHE A 239 25.30 0.10 -4.67
N MET A 240 25.95 -0.82 -5.37
CA MET A 240 27.13 -0.55 -6.17
C MET A 240 26.73 -0.44 -7.64
N ALA A 241 27.20 0.61 -8.30
CA ALA A 241 27.02 0.77 -9.74
C ALA A 241 27.85 -0.28 -10.51
N MET A 242 27.28 -0.80 -11.58
CA MET A 242 27.98 -1.75 -12.47
C MET A 242 29.32 -1.21 -12.99
N SER A 243 29.37 0.07 -13.37
CA SER A 243 30.60 0.72 -13.84
C SER A 243 31.70 0.74 -12.79
N GLU A 244 31.34 0.95 -11.51
CA GLU A 244 32.28 0.90 -10.39
C GLU A 244 32.83 -0.51 -10.21
N LEU A 245 31.95 -1.52 -10.17
CA LEU A 245 32.39 -2.91 -10.01
C LEU A 245 33.30 -3.35 -11.17
N SER A 246 32.93 -3.01 -12.41
CA SER A 246 33.72 -3.32 -13.61
C SER A 246 35.12 -2.69 -13.55
N ALA A 247 35.23 -1.42 -13.16
CA ALA A 247 36.51 -0.74 -13.01
C ALA A 247 37.39 -1.41 -11.93
N ARG A 248 36.80 -1.80 -10.79
CA ARG A 248 37.52 -2.49 -9.70
C ARG A 248 38.04 -3.86 -10.11
N LEU A 249 37.22 -4.65 -10.82
CA LEU A 249 37.63 -5.95 -11.35
C LEU A 249 38.73 -5.82 -12.41
N ALA A 250 38.62 -4.85 -13.33
CA ALA A 250 39.64 -4.57 -14.33
C ALA A 250 40.98 -4.15 -13.70
N ALA A 251 40.93 -3.37 -12.63
CA ALA A 251 42.10 -2.97 -11.86
C ALA A 251 42.68 -4.08 -10.95
N ARG A 252 42.04 -5.27 -10.91
CA ARG A 252 42.40 -6.39 -10.03
C ARG A 252 42.52 -6.00 -8.56
N GLN A 253 41.63 -5.13 -8.09
CA GLN A 253 41.55 -4.77 -6.69
C GLN A 253 40.94 -5.94 -5.90
N ASN A 254 41.74 -6.54 -5.02
CA ASN A 254 41.30 -7.66 -4.17
C ASN A 254 40.67 -7.18 -2.86
N ASP A 255 39.96 -6.04 -2.87
CA ASP A 255 39.39 -5.41 -1.68
C ASP A 255 37.91 -5.77 -1.44
N LEU A 256 37.31 -6.57 -2.34
CA LEU A 256 35.93 -7.02 -2.23
C LEU A 256 35.74 -8.46 -2.74
N VAL A 257 34.61 -9.06 -2.37
CA VAL A 257 34.14 -10.34 -2.90
C VAL A 257 32.82 -10.15 -3.62
N VAL A 258 32.73 -10.66 -4.85
CA VAL A 258 31.45 -10.80 -5.56
C VAL A 258 30.78 -12.08 -5.09
N LEU A 259 29.56 -11.98 -4.57
CA LEU A 259 28.77 -13.12 -4.10
C LEU A 259 27.58 -13.34 -5.03
N ASP A 260 27.64 -14.40 -5.83
CA ASP A 260 26.53 -14.80 -6.69
C ASP A 260 25.53 -15.66 -5.92
N VAL A 261 24.31 -15.15 -5.77
CA VAL A 261 23.22 -15.80 -5.02
C VAL A 261 22.20 -16.49 -5.91
N ARG A 262 22.47 -16.63 -7.21
CA ARG A 262 21.62 -17.40 -8.15
C ARG A 262 21.73 -18.90 -7.88
N GLU A 263 20.84 -19.67 -8.50
CA GLU A 263 20.94 -21.13 -8.51
C GLU A 263 22.17 -21.61 -9.27
N LYS A 264 22.62 -22.84 -8.96
CA LYS A 264 23.87 -23.40 -9.49
C LYS A 264 23.92 -23.42 -11.02
N ASP A 265 22.86 -23.85 -11.70
CA ASP A 265 22.83 -23.91 -13.16
C ASP A 265 23.03 -22.53 -13.80
N ALA A 266 22.48 -21.47 -13.19
CA ALA A 266 22.62 -20.10 -13.69
C ALA A 266 24.03 -19.53 -13.44
N TYR A 267 24.68 -19.96 -12.36
CA TYR A 267 26.08 -19.63 -12.06
C TYR A 267 27.01 -20.33 -13.06
N ASP A 268 26.87 -21.65 -13.23
CA ASP A 268 27.69 -22.48 -14.12
C ASP A 268 27.52 -22.07 -15.60
N ALA A 269 26.34 -21.57 -16.00
CA ALA A 269 26.10 -21.05 -17.34
C ALA A 269 26.84 -19.72 -17.64
N GLY A 270 27.32 -19.02 -16.61
CA GLY A 270 28.04 -17.75 -16.75
C GLY A 270 27.90 -16.85 -15.54
N HIS A 271 29.03 -16.48 -14.93
CA HIS A 271 29.12 -15.65 -13.72
C HIS A 271 30.22 -14.58 -13.83
N LEU A 272 30.27 -13.64 -12.88
CA LEU A 272 31.32 -12.63 -12.85
C LEU A 272 32.68 -13.26 -12.54
N PRO A 273 33.78 -12.70 -13.10
CA PRO A 273 35.12 -13.19 -12.81
C PRO A 273 35.46 -13.20 -11.32
N GLY A 274 35.91 -14.34 -10.80
CA GLY A 274 36.27 -14.51 -9.39
C GLY A 274 35.08 -14.44 -8.41
N ALA A 275 33.84 -14.55 -8.90
CA ALA A 275 32.67 -14.62 -8.04
C ALA A 275 32.71 -15.87 -7.15
N ARG A 276 32.17 -15.75 -5.93
CA ARG A 276 31.88 -16.89 -5.06
C ARG A 276 30.40 -17.23 -5.18
N HIS A 277 30.10 -18.51 -5.37
CA HIS A 277 28.72 -18.99 -5.42
C HIS A 277 28.21 -19.37 -4.03
N LEU A 278 27.11 -18.75 -3.61
CA LEU A 278 26.33 -19.15 -2.44
C LEU A 278 24.86 -18.86 -2.71
N PRO A 279 24.06 -19.87 -3.14
CA PRO A 279 22.69 -19.64 -3.57
C PRO A 279 21.84 -19.07 -2.44
N ARG A 280 20.87 -18.22 -2.78
CA ARG A 280 20.03 -17.51 -1.79
C ARG A 280 19.44 -18.44 -0.73
N GLY A 281 18.98 -19.63 -1.12
CA GLY A 281 18.35 -20.61 -0.22
C GLY A 281 19.28 -21.25 0.82
N GLN A 282 20.60 -21.04 0.72
CA GLN A 282 21.59 -21.58 1.65
C GLN A 282 22.39 -20.49 2.37
N LEU A 283 22.11 -19.21 2.07
CA LEU A 283 22.90 -18.08 2.53
C LEU A 283 23.04 -18.07 4.05
N GLU A 284 21.93 -18.09 4.76
CA GLU A 284 21.87 -17.99 6.23
C GLU A 284 22.55 -19.17 6.93
N LEU A 285 22.59 -20.35 6.27
CA LEU A 285 23.15 -21.57 6.84
C LEU A 285 24.67 -21.66 6.64
N ARG A 286 25.21 -21.05 5.57
CA ARG A 286 26.60 -21.27 5.15
C ARG A 286 27.44 -19.99 5.08
N VAL A 287 26.85 -18.82 5.34
CA VAL A 287 27.57 -17.54 5.23
C VAL A 287 28.79 -17.49 6.13
N ASN A 288 28.73 -17.99 7.38
CA ASN A 288 29.88 -17.95 8.30
C ASN A 288 31.00 -18.91 7.90
N GLU A 289 30.68 -20.02 7.23
CA GLU A 289 31.67 -20.93 6.66
C GLU A 289 32.36 -20.28 5.45
N THR A 290 31.57 -19.59 4.61
CA THR A 290 32.04 -18.95 3.39
C THR A 290 32.81 -17.65 3.66
N PHE A 291 32.38 -16.91 4.68
CA PHE A 291 32.88 -15.62 5.12
C PHE A 291 33.01 -15.58 6.65
N PRO A 292 34.09 -16.15 7.21
CA PRO A 292 34.31 -16.13 8.66
C PRO A 292 34.57 -14.72 9.22
N ASP A 293 35.07 -13.81 8.39
CA ASP A 293 35.30 -12.40 8.74
C ASP A 293 34.11 -11.53 8.28
N PRO A 294 33.33 -10.93 9.19
CA PRO A 294 32.18 -10.10 8.85
C PRO A 294 32.54 -8.72 8.29
N THR A 295 33.82 -8.33 8.32
CA THR A 295 34.30 -7.04 7.80
C THR A 295 34.57 -7.08 6.28
N VAL A 296 34.51 -8.26 5.67
CA VAL A 296 34.66 -8.42 4.22
C VAL A 296 33.63 -7.60 3.46
N ARG A 297 34.09 -6.91 2.39
CA ARG A 297 33.20 -6.17 1.49
C ARG A 297 32.56 -7.16 0.52
N ILE A 298 31.23 -7.27 0.56
CA ILE A 298 30.49 -8.24 -0.24
C ILE A 298 29.62 -7.47 -1.24
N VAL A 299 29.75 -7.79 -2.52
CA VAL A 299 28.84 -7.31 -3.57
C VAL A 299 27.96 -8.49 -3.98
N ALA A 300 26.73 -8.51 -3.49
CA ALA A 300 25.76 -9.55 -3.83
C ALA A 300 25.18 -9.32 -5.23
N ILE A 301 25.12 -10.38 -6.03
CA ILE A 301 24.60 -10.35 -7.39
C ILE A 301 23.58 -11.46 -7.61
N CYS A 302 22.50 -11.13 -8.32
CA CYS A 302 21.56 -12.09 -8.88
C CYS A 302 21.24 -11.72 -10.33
N GLU A 303 20.22 -12.36 -10.92
CA GLU A 303 19.85 -12.11 -12.31
C GLU A 303 19.41 -10.66 -12.58
N PHE A 304 18.48 -10.13 -11.75
CA PHE A 304 17.84 -8.82 -11.95
C PHE A 304 17.97 -7.83 -10.77
N GLY A 305 18.93 -8.04 -9.86
CA GLY A 305 19.12 -7.19 -8.67
C GLY A 305 18.13 -7.40 -7.50
N LYS A 306 16.97 -8.02 -7.71
CA LYS A 306 15.94 -8.20 -6.65
C LYS A 306 16.37 -9.16 -5.53
N ILE A 307 16.82 -10.37 -5.91
CA ILE A 307 17.20 -11.40 -4.94
C ILE A 307 18.50 -11.01 -4.22
N SER A 308 19.45 -10.40 -4.93
CA SER A 308 20.68 -9.88 -4.32
C SER A 308 20.42 -8.75 -3.34
N THR A 309 19.41 -7.91 -3.57
CA THR A 309 18.99 -6.90 -2.58
C THR A 309 18.51 -7.56 -1.28
N LEU A 310 17.67 -8.61 -1.37
CA LEU A 310 17.24 -9.36 -0.19
C LEU A 310 18.41 -10.09 0.49
N ALA A 311 19.33 -10.66 -0.28
CA ALA A 311 20.52 -11.32 0.23
C ALA A 311 21.43 -10.34 0.98
N ALA A 312 21.72 -9.18 0.39
CA ALA A 312 22.53 -8.14 1.01
C ALA A 312 21.87 -7.59 2.28
N ALA A 313 20.56 -7.32 2.27
CA ALA A 313 19.83 -6.92 3.48
C ALA A 313 19.95 -7.98 4.61
N THR A 314 19.89 -9.27 4.24
CA THR A 314 20.06 -10.37 5.20
C THR A 314 21.48 -10.43 5.75
N LEU A 315 22.49 -10.32 4.88
CA LEU A 315 23.90 -10.26 5.28
C LEU A 315 24.16 -9.13 6.27
N ARG A 316 23.63 -7.92 5.99
CA ARG A 316 23.72 -6.78 6.91
C ARG A 316 23.07 -7.06 8.26
N SER A 317 21.90 -7.70 8.26
CA SER A 317 21.20 -8.11 9.48
C SER A 317 21.97 -9.14 10.30
N LEU A 318 22.81 -9.95 9.65
CA LEU A 318 23.72 -10.91 10.28
C LEU A 318 25.06 -10.31 10.72
N GLY A 319 25.29 -9.00 10.51
CA GLY A 319 26.49 -8.29 10.92
C GLY A 319 27.51 -8.02 9.82
N PHE A 320 27.28 -8.45 8.58
CA PHE A 320 28.13 -8.14 7.42
C PHE A 320 27.83 -6.72 6.91
N MET A 321 28.29 -5.72 7.66
CA MET A 321 27.92 -4.30 7.45
C MET A 321 28.46 -3.68 6.15
N HIS A 322 29.36 -4.35 5.45
CA HIS A 322 29.89 -3.93 4.14
C HIS A 322 29.26 -4.69 2.97
N ALA A 323 28.18 -5.44 3.20
CA ALA A 323 27.40 -6.04 2.12
C ALA A 323 26.57 -4.98 1.38
N VAL A 324 26.67 -5.01 0.05
CA VAL A 324 25.97 -4.15 -0.91
C VAL A 324 25.36 -5.01 -2.03
N ALA A 325 24.36 -4.50 -2.73
CA ALA A 325 23.79 -5.17 -3.90
C ALA A 325 24.31 -4.55 -5.20
N LEU A 326 24.56 -5.37 -6.22
CA LEU A 326 24.86 -4.86 -7.56
C LEU A 326 23.58 -4.37 -8.25
N ASP A 327 23.61 -3.13 -8.75
CA ASP A 327 22.52 -2.58 -9.54
C ASP A 327 22.41 -3.28 -10.92
N GLY A 328 21.18 -3.53 -11.38
CA GLY A 328 20.88 -4.22 -12.65
C GLY A 328 21.14 -5.73 -12.69
N GLY A 329 22.06 -6.26 -11.87
CA GLY A 329 22.39 -7.69 -11.80
C GLY A 329 23.11 -8.25 -13.04
N MET A 330 23.13 -9.57 -13.16
CA MET A 330 23.82 -10.29 -14.26
C MET A 330 23.25 -9.98 -15.64
N LYS A 331 21.95 -9.69 -15.75
CA LYS A 331 21.37 -9.32 -17.04
C LYS A 331 22.00 -8.04 -17.57
N ALA A 332 22.03 -6.98 -16.77
CA ALA A 332 22.64 -5.70 -17.14
C ALA A 332 24.14 -5.87 -17.44
N TRP A 333 24.84 -6.69 -16.66
CA TRP A 333 26.26 -7.02 -16.88
C TRP A 333 26.51 -7.64 -18.26
N ARG A 334 25.69 -8.62 -18.65
CA ARG A 334 25.78 -9.27 -19.97
C ARG A 334 25.40 -8.34 -21.12
N GLU A 335 24.35 -7.54 -20.94
CA GLU A 335 23.92 -6.54 -21.94
C GLU A 335 25.00 -5.47 -22.17
N ALA A 336 25.79 -5.14 -21.16
CA ALA A 336 26.94 -4.25 -21.27
C ALA A 336 28.18 -4.90 -21.93
N GLY A 337 28.14 -6.18 -22.30
CA GLY A 337 29.25 -6.90 -22.94
C GLY A 337 30.46 -7.09 -22.03
N LEU A 338 30.26 -7.07 -20.70
CA LEU A 338 31.34 -7.22 -19.73
C LEU A 338 31.75 -8.70 -19.58
N ALA A 339 32.98 -8.93 -19.16
CA ALA A 339 33.57 -10.26 -19.07
C ALA A 339 32.81 -11.17 -18.08
N VAL A 340 32.70 -12.44 -18.43
CA VAL A 340 32.10 -13.52 -17.62
C VAL A 340 32.99 -14.76 -17.64
N GLU A 341 32.88 -15.58 -16.61
CA GLU A 341 33.50 -16.90 -16.47
C GLU A 341 32.41 -18.00 -16.49
N THR A 342 32.79 -19.22 -16.87
CA THR A 342 31.95 -20.42 -16.87
C THR A 342 32.65 -21.54 -16.13
#